data_AF-A0A951AUJ7-F1
#
_entry.id   AF-A0A951AUJ7-F1
#
_cell.length_a   1.000
_cell.length_b   1.000
_cell.length_c   1.000
_cell.angle_alpha   90.00
_cell.angle_beta   90.00
_cell.angle_gamma   90.00
#
_symmetry.space_group_name_H-M   'P 1'
#
loop_
_entity.id
_entity.type
_entity.pdbx_description
1 polymer ?
#
loop_
_entity_poly.entity_id
_entity_poly.type
_entity_poly.pdbx_seq_one_letter_code
_entity_poly.pdbx_strand_id
1 'polypeptide(L)'
;MQQAQPSSAADVATGLRKIDQLAKDIATSAGTDKTKAASLDSQIEPTWATIEDTVKQNDQNTYLTMEDNFAVLEKAADDGDAAAATKGSAAISSAVQAYLAKYSG
;
A
#
# COMPACT_ATOMS: atom_id res chain seq x y z
N MET A 1 -11.17 -22.41 15.15
CA MET A 1 -11.06 -21.21 14.29
C MET A 1 -10.79 -21.71 12.89
N GLN A 2 -11.67 -21.42 11.93
CA GLN A 2 -11.47 -21.80 10.54
C GLN A 2 -10.40 -20.87 9.97
N GLN A 3 -9.26 -21.39 9.52
CA GLN A 3 -8.27 -20.58 8.82
C GLN A 3 -8.97 -19.97 7.60
N ALA A 4 -8.96 -18.64 7.49
CA ALA A 4 -9.39 -17.97 6.28
C ALA A 4 -8.58 -18.54 5.11
N GLN A 5 -9.25 -18.89 4.00
CA GLN A 5 -8.53 -19.31 2.81
C GLN A 5 -7.66 -18.15 2.33
N PRO A 6 -6.40 -18.40 1.90
CA PRO A 6 -5.55 -17.35 1.36
C PRO A 6 -6.22 -16.71 0.14
N SER A 7 -6.14 -15.38 0.04
CA SER A 7 -6.69 -14.61 -1.08
C SER A 7 -6.11 -15.09 -2.41
N SER A 8 -6.92 -15.11 -3.46
CA SER A 8 -6.47 -15.56 -4.79
C SER A 8 -5.40 -14.61 -5.36
N ALA A 9 -4.57 -15.10 -6.28
CA ALA A 9 -3.55 -14.27 -6.93
C ALA A 9 -4.16 -13.04 -7.64
N ALA A 10 -5.36 -13.20 -8.22
CA ALA A 10 -6.10 -12.11 -8.86
C ALA A 10 -6.60 -11.06 -7.83
N ASP A 11 -7.10 -11.50 -6.67
CA ASP A 11 -7.52 -10.60 -5.59
C ASP A 11 -6.33 -9.84 -5.02
N VAL A 12 -5.21 -10.53 -4.78
CA VAL A 12 -3.96 -9.89 -4.34
C VAL A 12 -3.49 -8.87 -5.36
N ALA A 13 -3.48 -9.21 -6.65
CA ALA A 13 -3.06 -8.28 -7.69
C ALA A 13 -3.98 -7.05 -7.80
N THR A 14 -5.28 -7.23 -7.57
CA THR A 14 -6.25 -6.13 -7.54
C THR A 14 -6.02 -5.23 -6.32
N GLY A 15 -5.85 -5.81 -5.14
CA GLY A 15 -5.58 -5.07 -3.90
C GLY A 15 -4.28 -4.27 -3.96
N LEU A 16 -3.19 -4.88 -4.43
CA LEU A 16 -1.89 -4.21 -4.57
C LEU A 16 -1.94 -3.03 -5.55
N ARG A 17 -2.63 -3.17 -6.70
CA ARG A 17 -2.79 -2.06 -7.66
C ARG A 17 -3.64 -0.93 -7.08
N LYS A 18 -4.67 -1.25 -6.29
CA LYS A 18 -5.47 -0.24 -5.60
C LYS A 18 -4.62 0.52 -4.58
N ILE A 19 -3.82 -0.17 -3.79
CA ILE A 19 -2.90 0.46 -2.81
C ILE A 19 -1.86 1.34 -3.53
N ASP A 20 -1.27 0.87 -4.62
CA ASP A 20 -0.34 1.66 -5.44
C ASP A 20 -0.99 2.97 -5.93
N GLN A 21 -2.25 2.93 -6.36
CA GLN A 21 -2.97 4.13 -6.78
C GLN A 21 -3.25 5.07 -5.60
N LEU A 22 -3.72 4.55 -4.46
CA LEU A 22 -3.95 5.35 -3.25
C LEU A 22 -2.66 6.07 -2.81
N ALA A 23 -1.53 5.37 -2.81
CA ALA A 23 -0.24 5.94 -2.47
C ALA A 23 0.15 7.12 -3.38
N LYS A 24 -0.09 7.01 -4.69
CA LYS A 24 0.15 8.08 -5.66
C LYS A 24 -0.77 9.27 -5.46
N ASP A 25 -2.03 9.03 -5.13
CA ASP A 25 -3.02 10.07 -4.86
C ASP A 25 -2.70 10.82 -3.54
N ILE A 26 -2.19 10.11 -2.52
CA ILE A 26 -1.66 10.70 -1.28
C ILE A 26 -0.46 11.59 -1.60
N ALA A 27 0.51 11.10 -2.36
CA ALA A 27 1.68 11.89 -2.77
C ALA A 27 1.31 13.19 -3.51
N THR A 28 0.27 13.13 -4.34
CA THR A 28 -0.27 14.30 -5.05
C THR A 28 -0.96 15.29 -4.10
N SER A 29 -1.59 14.78 -3.04
CA SER A 29 -2.45 15.60 -2.15
C SER A 29 -1.72 16.10 -0.90
N ALA A 30 -0.71 15.41 -0.38
CA ALA A 30 -0.12 15.68 0.94
C ALA A 30 0.33 17.14 1.12
N GLY A 31 0.98 17.76 0.12
CA GLY A 31 1.43 19.15 0.19
C GLY A 31 0.37 20.22 -0.13
N THR A 32 -0.84 19.83 -0.53
CA THR A 32 -1.85 20.76 -1.05
C THR A 32 -3.21 20.64 -0.37
N ASP A 33 -3.59 19.44 0.07
CA ASP A 33 -4.85 19.12 0.75
C ASP A 33 -4.62 17.95 1.72
N LYS A 34 -4.24 18.29 2.95
CA LYS A 34 -3.95 17.31 4.02
C LYS A 34 -5.17 16.48 4.40
N THR A 35 -6.36 17.07 4.41
CA THR A 35 -7.61 16.36 4.72
C THR A 35 -7.89 15.29 3.68
N LYS A 36 -7.69 15.61 2.41
CA LYS A 36 -7.79 14.62 1.33
C LYS A 36 -6.70 13.55 1.45
N ALA A 37 -5.45 13.92 1.73
CA ALA A 37 -4.37 12.96 1.90
C ALA A 37 -4.67 11.95 3.03
N ALA A 38 -5.09 12.42 4.21
CA ALA A 38 -5.48 11.55 5.33
C ALA A 38 -6.69 10.66 5.00
N SER A 39 -7.68 11.19 4.28
CA SER A 39 -8.84 10.41 3.81
C SER A 39 -8.45 9.30 2.83
N LEU A 40 -7.49 9.55 1.94
CA LEU A 40 -6.94 8.53 1.06
C LEU A 40 -6.12 7.48 1.82
N ASP A 41 -5.29 7.91 2.77
CA ASP A 41 -4.48 7.04 3.62
C ASP A 41 -5.34 6.05 4.42
N SER A 42 -6.44 6.51 5.00
CA SER A 42 -7.39 5.65 5.73
C SER A 42 -8.02 4.50 4.91
N GLN A 43 -7.90 4.53 3.58
CA GLN A 43 -8.40 3.48 2.69
C GLN A 43 -7.34 2.39 2.40
N ILE A 44 -6.08 2.62 2.76
CA ILE A 44 -4.99 1.66 2.59
C ILE A 44 -5.26 0.44 3.46
N GLU A 45 -5.43 0.62 4.77
CA GLU A 45 -5.55 -0.49 5.72
C GLU A 45 -6.71 -1.44 5.42
N PRO A 46 -7.95 -0.97 5.17
CA PRO A 46 -9.05 -1.86 4.77
C PRO A 46 -8.79 -2.60 3.45
N THR A 47 -7.97 -2.03 2.55
CA THR A 47 -7.58 -2.71 1.31
C THR A 47 -6.50 -3.75 1.60
N TRP A 48 -5.50 -3.38 2.38
CA TRP A 48 -4.35 -4.22 2.73
C TRP A 48 -4.76 -5.45 3.53
N ALA A 49 -5.59 -5.29 4.55
CA ALA A 49 -6.06 -6.39 5.40
C ALA A 49 -6.73 -7.55 4.62
N THR A 50 -7.25 -7.29 3.42
CA THR A 50 -7.85 -8.35 2.57
C THR A 50 -6.82 -9.23 1.86
N ILE A 51 -5.55 -8.81 1.80
CA ILE A 51 -4.49 -9.47 1.03
C ILE A 51 -3.17 -9.64 1.81
N GLU A 52 -3.03 -8.98 2.97
CA GLU A 52 -1.81 -8.91 3.80
C GLU A 52 -1.24 -10.30 4.07
N ASP A 53 -2.05 -11.20 4.61
CA ASP A 53 -1.60 -12.54 5.00
C ASP A 53 -1.02 -13.32 3.80
N THR A 54 -1.65 -13.22 2.63
CA THR A 54 -1.14 -13.87 1.42
C THR A 54 0.17 -13.24 0.96
N VAL A 55 0.29 -11.91 0.98
CA VAL A 55 1.53 -11.22 0.61
C VAL A 55 2.66 -11.56 1.58
N LYS A 56 2.38 -11.60 2.88
CA LYS A 56 3.33 -12.00 3.94
C LYS A 56 3.82 -13.42 3.79
N GLN A 57 2.93 -14.36 3.49
CA GLN A 57 3.28 -15.76 3.26
C GLN A 57 4.12 -15.94 1.99
N ASN A 58 3.82 -15.17 0.94
CA ASN A 58 4.50 -15.29 -0.35
C ASN A 58 5.85 -14.57 -0.39
N ASP A 59 5.92 -13.33 0.11
CA ASP A 59 7.10 -12.47 0.05
C ASP A 59 7.17 -11.55 1.28
N GLN A 60 7.87 -12.01 2.32
CA GLN A 60 8.10 -11.28 3.57
C GLN A 60 8.77 -9.90 3.34
N ASN A 61 9.60 -9.75 2.31
CA ASN A 61 10.27 -8.48 2.03
C ASN A 61 9.29 -7.47 1.42
N THR A 62 8.41 -7.91 0.52
CA THR A 62 7.31 -7.07 0.03
C THR A 62 6.42 -6.65 1.20
N TYR A 63 6.01 -7.59 2.05
CA TYR A 63 5.19 -7.30 3.24
C TYR A 63 5.79 -6.18 4.10
N LEU A 64 7.04 -6.33 4.54
CA LEU A 64 7.71 -5.33 5.39
C LEU A 64 7.86 -3.98 4.67
N THR A 65 8.18 -3.99 3.38
CA THR A 65 8.29 -2.75 2.60
C THR A 65 6.96 -2.01 2.51
N MET A 66 5.84 -2.73 2.37
CA MET A 66 4.52 -2.13 2.34
C MET A 66 4.18 -1.50 3.70
N GLU A 67 4.29 -2.26 4.79
CA GLU A 67 4.03 -1.80 6.17
C GLU A 67 4.84 -0.54 6.54
N ASP A 68 6.16 -0.59 6.30
CA ASP A 68 7.05 0.54 6.61
C ASP A 68 6.65 1.80 5.84
N ASN A 69 6.24 1.65 4.58
CA ASN A 69 5.88 2.80 3.75
C ASN A 69 4.44 3.26 3.94
N PHE A 70 3.54 2.43 4.47
CA PHE A 70 2.24 2.90 4.96
C PHE A 70 2.42 3.86 6.13
N ALA A 71 3.26 3.52 7.10
CA ALA A 71 3.60 4.43 8.20
C ALA A 71 4.25 5.74 7.71
N VAL A 72 5.06 5.68 6.64
CA VAL A 72 5.60 6.89 5.98
C VAL A 72 4.49 7.73 5.35
N LEU A 73 3.54 7.11 4.66
CA LEU A 73 2.41 7.81 4.02
C LEU A 73 1.48 8.44 5.04
N GLU A 74 1.12 7.73 6.11
CA GLU A 74 0.29 8.21 7.22
C GLU A 74 0.92 9.49 7.79
N LYS A 75 2.18 9.39 8.22
CA LYS A 75 2.92 10.55 8.77
C LYS A 75 3.00 11.69 7.76
N ALA A 76 3.25 11.39 6.49
CA ALA A 76 3.37 12.42 5.45
C ALA A 76 2.03 13.12 5.17
N ALA A 77 0.91 12.39 5.20
CA ALA A 77 -0.43 12.96 5.08
C ALA A 77 -0.76 13.86 6.28
N ASP A 78 -0.44 13.40 7.49
CA ASP A 78 -0.68 14.13 8.74
C ASP A 78 0.16 15.40 8.86
N ASP A 79 1.41 15.37 8.42
CA ASP A 79 2.30 16.53 8.46
C ASP A 79 2.10 17.45 7.24
N GLY A 80 1.60 16.91 6.13
CA GLY A 80 1.56 17.59 4.84
C GLY A 80 2.90 17.58 4.11
N ASP A 81 3.69 16.53 4.31
CA ASP A 81 5.03 16.37 3.74
C ASP A 81 4.97 15.69 2.36
N ALA A 82 4.87 16.49 1.30
CA ALA A 82 4.83 15.99 -0.07
C ALA A 82 6.06 15.18 -0.47
N ALA A 83 7.24 15.48 0.08
CA ALA A 83 8.49 14.80 -0.29
C ALA A 83 8.53 13.39 0.34
N ALA A 84 8.15 13.27 1.61
CA ALA A 84 8.00 11.98 2.27
C ALA A 84 6.91 11.13 1.60
N ALA A 85 5.77 11.73 1.27
CA ALA A 85 4.68 11.04 0.59
C ALA A 85 5.11 10.50 -0.80
N THR A 86 5.84 11.31 -1.58
CA THR A 86 6.40 10.89 -2.88
C THR A 86 7.37 9.72 -2.72
N LYS A 87 8.25 9.77 -1.70
CA LYS A 87 9.19 8.69 -1.43
C LYS A 87 8.49 7.39 -1.02
N GLY A 88 7.51 7.46 -0.11
CA GLY A 88 6.71 6.32 0.33
C GLY A 88 5.93 5.71 -0.84
N SER A 89 5.28 6.55 -1.65
CA SER A 89 4.58 6.11 -2.85
C SER A 89 5.49 5.39 -3.85
N ALA A 90 6.68 5.92 -4.12
CA ALA A 90 7.62 5.28 -5.04
C ALA A 90 8.11 3.91 -4.53
N ALA A 91 8.35 3.78 -3.22
CA ALA A 91 8.75 2.51 -2.61
C ALA A 91 7.62 1.47 -2.71
N ILE A 92 6.37 1.86 -2.44
CA ILE A 92 5.19 1.00 -2.62
C ILE A 92 5.06 0.58 -4.08
N SER A 93 5.13 1.51 -5.04
CA SER A 93 5.06 1.19 -6.47
C SER A 93 6.12 0.15 -6.88
N SER A 94 7.35 0.29 -6.37
CA SER A 94 8.44 -0.65 -6.67
C SER A 94 8.16 -2.03 -6.06
N ALA A 95 7.71 -2.09 -4.80
CA ALA A 95 7.37 -3.34 -4.14
C ALA A 95 6.21 -4.07 -4.83
N VAL A 96 5.16 -3.33 -5.22
CA VAL A 96 4.01 -3.85 -5.98
C VAL A 96 4.48 -4.42 -7.32
N GLN A 97 5.25 -3.67 -8.10
CA GLN A 97 5.77 -4.14 -9.39
C GLN A 97 6.62 -5.41 -9.23
N ALA A 98 7.52 -5.43 -8.25
CA ALA A 98 8.37 -6.59 -7.99
C ALA A 98 7.55 -7.82 -7.57
N TYR A 99 6.53 -7.65 -6.72
CA TYR A 99 5.65 -8.74 -6.30
C TYR A 99 4.85 -9.28 -7.48
N LEU A 100 4.20 -8.42 -8.27
CA LEU A 100 3.38 -8.84 -9.42
C LEU A 100 4.20 -9.51 -10.53
N ALA A 101 5.49 -9.19 -10.64
CA ALA A 101 6.40 -9.88 -11.57
C ALA A 101 6.72 -11.32 -11.13
N LYS A 102 6.71 -11.62 -9.82
CA LYS A 102 6.97 -12.95 -9.26
C LYS A 102 5.71 -13.80 -9.14
N TYR A 103 4.63 -13.18 -8.67
CA TYR A 103 3.35 -13.82 -8.39
C TYR A 103 2.34 -13.27 -9.39
N SER A 104 2.45 -13.74 -10.63
CA SER A 104 1.49 -13.40 -11.68
C SER A 104 0.09 -13.87 -11.28
N GLY A 105 -0.87 -12.94 -11.29
CA GLY A 105 -2.30 -13.25 -11.28
C GLY A 105 -2.82 -13.55 -12.67
#